data_AF-A0A9N9HZA6-F1
#
_entry.id   AF-A0A9N9HZA6-F1
#
_cell.length_a   1.000
_cell.length_b   1.000
_cell.length_c   1.000
_cell.angle_alpha   90.00
_cell.angle_beta   90.00
_cell.angle_gamma   90.00
#
_symmetry.space_group_name_H-M   'P 1'
#
loop_
_entity.id
_entity.type
_entity.pdbx_description
1 polymer ?
#
loop_
_entity_poly.entity_id
_entity_poly.type
_entity_poly.pdbx_seq_one_letter_code
_entity_poly.pdbx_strand_id
1 'polypeptide(L)'
;MQRQVYSVINILKRTFSSQARTISGCSLALQSTHDSLLSGRLHVRPSALCPVRTMLARTMFIQAEPTPNQDSLKFIPGVPVMKDGGTAEFLSGNSASTSPLAKKLFQIEGVRGVFFGPDFITISKDQDTPWQLMKPDIYANIMDFFTSGQPIVTEAQPPSDTEIKDDDPEVVQMIKELLDTRIRPAIQDDGGDIEYRGFDNGIVKLKLKGACRSCDSSVVTLRNGIENMLMHYIPEVTCVEQVLDEEETIAQLEFEKLEKKLRE
;
A
#
# COMPACT_ATOMS: atom_id res chain seq x y z
N MET A 1 4.97 -39.02 -7.12
CA MET A 1 4.73 -38.54 -5.74
C MET A 1 3.88 -37.27 -5.80
N GLN A 2 2.64 -37.40 -6.28
CA GLN A 2 1.86 -36.29 -6.87
C GLN A 2 0.36 -36.37 -6.53
N ARG A 3 -0.01 -37.01 -5.40
CA ARG A 3 -1.43 -37.23 -5.01
C ARG A 3 -1.80 -36.79 -3.59
N GLN A 4 -0.91 -36.12 -2.86
CA GLN A 4 -1.18 -35.70 -1.47
C GLN A 4 -1.48 -34.21 -1.26
N VAL A 5 -1.46 -33.37 -2.31
CA VAL A 5 -1.73 -31.93 -2.15
C VAL A 5 -3.22 -31.57 -2.34
N TYR A 6 -4.03 -32.46 -2.92
CA TYR A 6 -5.45 -32.21 -3.21
C TYR A 6 -6.42 -32.32 -2.02
N SER A 7 -5.96 -32.65 -0.81
CA SER A 7 -6.88 -32.93 0.32
C SER A 7 -7.05 -31.81 1.34
N VAL A 8 -6.24 -30.73 1.30
CA VAL A 8 -6.27 -29.68 2.35
C VAL A 8 -7.20 -28.50 1.99
N ILE A 9 -7.53 -28.34 0.71
CA ILE A 9 -8.29 -27.18 0.20
C ILE A 9 -9.80 -27.27 0.49
N ASN A 10 -10.36 -28.46 0.76
CA ASN A 10 -11.81 -28.65 0.94
C ASN A 10 -12.31 -28.61 2.40
N ILE A 11 -11.42 -28.46 3.40
CA ILE A 11 -11.80 -28.46 4.83
C ILE A 11 -11.94 -27.04 5.41
N LEU A 12 -11.38 -26.01 4.77
CA LEU A 12 -11.42 -24.62 5.27
C LEU A 12 -12.58 -23.76 4.74
N LYS A 13 -13.33 -24.22 3.71
CA LYS A 13 -14.50 -23.48 3.16
C LYS A 13 -15.85 -23.83 3.82
N ARG A 14 -15.90 -24.73 4.82
CA ARG A 14 -17.16 -25.19 5.44
C ARG A 14 -17.47 -24.63 6.83
N THR A 15 -16.62 -23.77 7.40
CA THR A 15 -16.76 -23.35 8.82
C THR A 15 -17.16 -21.89 9.04
N PHE A 16 -17.45 -21.12 7.98
CA PHE A 16 -17.77 -19.68 8.12
C PHE A 16 -19.11 -19.25 7.47
N SER A 17 -20.10 -20.15 7.44
CA SER A 17 -21.45 -19.87 6.92
C SER A 17 -22.56 -20.23 7.92
N SER A 18 -22.35 -19.97 9.21
CA SER A 18 -23.41 -20.14 10.21
C SER A 18 -23.22 -19.19 11.38
N GLN A 19 -23.63 -17.94 11.22
CA GLN A 19 -24.30 -17.14 12.26
C GLN A 19 -24.71 -15.77 11.69
N ALA A 20 -25.86 -15.73 11.05
CA ALA A 20 -26.65 -14.51 10.85
C ALA A 20 -28.13 -14.90 10.79
N ARG A 21 -28.81 -14.91 11.94
CA ARG A 21 -30.28 -14.84 12.04
C ARG A 21 -30.60 -13.69 12.99
N THR A 22 -31.03 -12.55 12.46
CA THR A 22 -32.44 -12.13 12.38
C THR A 22 -33.03 -11.81 13.76
N ILE A 23 -33.13 -10.52 14.08
CA ILE A 23 -34.11 -10.01 15.05
C ILE A 23 -34.92 -8.95 14.31
N SER A 24 -36.12 -9.35 13.90
CA SER A 24 -37.16 -8.50 13.33
C SER A 24 -38.46 -8.87 14.02
N GLY A 25 -39.31 -7.88 14.27
CA GLY A 25 -40.74 -8.13 14.48
C GLY A 25 -41.25 -7.77 15.86
N CYS A 26 -41.42 -6.47 16.08
CA CYS A 26 -42.41 -5.90 16.98
C CYS A 26 -43.81 -6.45 16.63
N SER A 27 -44.53 -7.03 17.58
CA SER A 27 -45.93 -7.42 17.42
C SER A 27 -46.77 -6.82 18.54
N LEU A 28 -47.68 -5.94 18.12
CA LEU A 28 -48.70 -5.32 18.95
C LEU A 28 -49.71 -6.38 19.43
N ALA A 29 -49.97 -6.40 20.73
CA ALA A 29 -51.19 -6.99 21.29
C ALA A 29 -51.95 -5.91 22.07
N LEU A 30 -53.05 -5.47 21.48
CA LEU A 30 -54.15 -4.79 22.14
C LEU A 30 -54.86 -5.76 23.09
N GLN A 31 -55.12 -5.34 24.32
CA GLN A 31 -56.41 -5.58 24.98
C GLN A 31 -56.61 -4.66 26.19
N SER A 32 -57.79 -4.08 26.20
CA SER A 32 -58.37 -3.19 27.21
C SER A 32 -58.88 -3.97 28.43
N THR A 33 -58.78 -3.41 29.63
CA THR A 33 -59.91 -2.82 30.40
C THR A 33 -59.64 -2.73 31.92
N HIS A 34 -60.11 -1.62 32.48
CA HIS A 34 -60.58 -1.39 33.87
C HIS A 34 -59.60 -1.51 35.06
N ASP A 35 -59.25 -0.34 35.62
CA ASP A 35 -59.89 0.26 36.82
C ASP A 35 -58.93 0.82 37.89
N SER A 36 -59.34 1.99 38.42
CA SER A 36 -59.16 2.50 39.78
C SER A 36 -57.79 3.05 40.29
N LEU A 37 -57.78 4.39 40.34
CA LEU A 37 -57.51 5.28 41.50
C LEU A 37 -56.13 5.31 42.21
N LEU A 38 -55.56 6.53 42.16
CA LEU A 38 -54.87 7.31 43.22
C LEU A 38 -53.70 6.66 43.98
N SER A 39 -52.48 7.15 43.71
CA SER A 39 -51.63 7.81 44.73
C SER A 39 -50.26 8.17 44.12
N GLY A 40 -49.83 9.41 44.34
CA GLY A 40 -48.61 9.96 43.77
C GLY A 40 -47.33 9.36 44.31
N ARG A 41 -46.32 9.29 43.45
CA ARG A 41 -44.88 9.30 43.79
C ARG A 41 -44.10 9.91 42.62
N LEU A 42 -43.46 11.04 42.88
CA LEU A 42 -42.43 11.61 42.01
C LEU A 42 -41.29 10.60 41.87
N HIS A 43 -41.17 9.96 40.70
CA HIS A 43 -39.99 9.21 40.32
C HIS A 43 -39.00 10.17 39.67
N VAL A 44 -37.96 10.55 40.42
CA VAL A 44 -36.78 11.19 39.87
C VAL A 44 -36.09 10.16 38.98
N ARG A 45 -36.07 10.40 37.66
CA ARG A 45 -35.28 9.60 36.72
C ARG A 45 -33.80 9.88 36.99
N PRO A 46 -32.95 8.86 37.19
CA PRO A 46 -31.51 9.09 37.20
C PRO A 46 -31.09 9.52 35.80
N SER A 47 -30.42 10.66 35.75
CA SER A 47 -29.74 11.20 34.58
C SER A 47 -28.89 10.09 33.95
N ALA A 48 -29.15 9.77 32.67
CA ALA A 48 -28.26 8.90 31.91
C ALA A 48 -26.91 9.62 31.80
N LEU A 49 -25.92 9.14 32.55
CA LEU A 49 -24.53 9.51 32.35
C LEU A 49 -24.14 9.01 30.96
N CYS A 50 -24.01 9.94 30.00
CA CYS A 50 -23.30 9.68 28.76
C CYS A 50 -21.95 9.08 29.13
N PRO A 51 -21.57 7.90 28.63
CA PRO A 51 -20.19 7.48 28.73
C PRO A 51 -19.40 8.47 27.89
N VAL A 52 -18.61 9.32 28.57
CA VAL A 52 -17.52 10.05 27.93
C VAL A 52 -16.65 8.96 27.33
N ARG A 53 -16.80 8.76 26.02
CA ARG A 53 -15.92 7.91 25.25
C ARG A 53 -14.59 8.66 25.25
N THR A 54 -13.77 8.39 26.26
CA THR A 54 -12.39 8.82 26.32
C THR A 54 -11.73 8.31 25.05
N MET A 55 -11.64 9.19 24.04
CA MET A 55 -10.71 9.01 22.95
C MET A 55 -9.35 9.04 23.62
N LEU A 56 -8.80 7.85 23.89
CA LEU A 56 -7.37 7.72 24.07
C LEU A 56 -6.76 8.26 22.78
N ALA A 57 -6.24 9.50 22.83
CA ALA A 57 -5.38 10.02 21.80
C ALA A 57 -4.24 9.01 21.70
N ARG A 58 -4.28 8.18 20.65
CA ARG A 58 -3.19 7.27 20.35
C ARG A 58 -2.04 8.19 19.96
N THR A 59 -1.04 8.31 20.84
CA THR A 59 0.22 8.96 20.47
C THR A 59 0.75 8.20 19.26
N MET A 60 0.65 8.80 18.08
CA MET A 60 1.19 8.21 16.86
C MET A 60 2.71 8.27 16.96
N PHE A 61 3.36 7.10 16.86
CA PHE A 61 4.81 6.98 16.88
C PHE A 61 5.27 6.51 15.52
N ILE A 62 6.01 7.36 14.82
CA ILE A 62 6.55 7.06 13.49
C ILE A 62 7.97 6.54 13.67
N GLN A 63 8.23 5.34 13.15
CA GLN A 63 9.56 4.76 13.08
C GLN A 63 10.19 5.08 11.73
N ALA A 64 11.50 5.30 11.68
CA ALA A 64 12.24 5.47 10.44
C ALA A 64 13.30 4.38 10.32
N GLU A 65 13.23 3.62 9.23
CA GLU A 65 14.12 2.50 8.93
C GLU A 65 14.98 2.82 7.69
N PRO A 66 16.29 2.58 7.74
CA PRO A 66 17.15 2.72 6.57
C PRO A 66 16.78 1.68 5.51
N THR A 67 16.85 2.09 4.24
CA THR A 67 16.74 1.17 3.11
C THR A 67 18.13 0.85 2.55
N PRO A 68 18.30 -0.17 1.69
CA PRO A 68 19.56 -0.39 0.97
C PRO A 68 20.03 0.82 0.16
N ASN A 69 19.12 1.74 -0.18
CA ASN A 69 19.39 2.97 -0.89
C ASN A 69 19.59 4.14 0.10
N GLN A 70 20.76 4.78 0.06
CA GLN A 70 21.10 5.90 0.97
C GLN A 70 20.23 7.15 0.77
N ASP A 71 19.73 7.32 -0.45
CA ASP A 71 18.86 8.43 -0.85
C ASP A 71 17.38 8.13 -0.57
N SER A 72 17.04 6.96 -0.02
CA SER A 72 15.67 6.60 0.35
C SER A 72 15.55 6.15 1.81
N LEU A 73 14.51 6.62 2.48
CA LEU A 73 14.22 6.27 3.88
C LEU A 73 12.76 5.83 4.04
N LYS A 74 12.57 4.72 4.76
CA LYS A 74 11.26 4.14 5.04
C LYS A 74 10.72 4.67 6.36
N PHE A 75 9.47 5.10 6.38
CA PHE A 75 8.77 5.63 7.55
C PHE A 75 7.54 4.76 7.84
N ILE A 76 7.45 4.24 9.06
CA ILE A 76 6.37 3.35 9.50
C ILE A 76 5.55 4.09 10.56
N PRO A 77 4.37 4.63 10.22
CA PRO A 77 3.52 5.36 11.15
C PRO A 77 2.77 4.47 12.16
N GLY A 78 2.86 3.13 12.02
CA GLY A 78 2.17 2.17 12.88
C GLY A 78 0.67 2.03 12.58
N VAL A 79 0.20 2.62 11.48
CA VAL A 79 -1.16 2.49 10.95
C VAL A 79 -1.08 2.11 9.47
N PRO A 80 -2.06 1.34 8.95
CA PRO A 80 -2.13 1.06 7.52
C PRO A 80 -2.22 2.37 6.72
N VAL A 81 -1.32 2.55 5.76
CA VAL A 81 -1.28 3.70 4.86
C VAL A 81 -2.21 3.41 3.67
N MET A 82 -2.03 2.27 3.02
CA MET A 82 -2.91 1.84 1.93
C MET A 82 -3.81 0.70 2.43
N LYS A 83 -5.09 1.02 2.67
CA LYS A 83 -6.04 0.10 3.33
C LYS A 83 -6.28 -1.21 2.58
N ASP A 84 -6.19 -1.19 1.25
CA ASP A 84 -6.45 -2.35 0.39
C ASP A 84 -5.16 -3.15 0.07
N GLY A 85 -4.04 -2.83 0.74
CA GLY A 85 -2.74 -3.45 0.46
C GLY A 85 -2.12 -3.02 -0.88
N GLY A 86 -2.75 -2.08 -1.58
CA GLY A 86 -2.20 -1.47 -2.79
C GLY A 86 -1.00 -0.58 -2.48
N THR A 87 -0.34 -0.15 -3.54
CA THR A 87 0.80 0.77 -3.46
C THR A 87 0.59 1.95 -4.41
N ALA A 88 1.21 3.08 -4.10
CA ALA A 88 1.12 4.28 -4.92
C ALA A 88 2.47 4.97 -4.98
N GLU A 89 2.91 5.35 -6.19
CA GLU A 89 4.17 6.06 -6.41
C GLU A 89 3.90 7.46 -6.94
N PHE A 90 4.62 8.43 -6.38
CA PHE A 90 4.59 9.83 -6.79
C PHE A 90 6.01 10.29 -7.06
N LEU A 91 6.29 10.64 -8.31
CA LEU A 91 7.62 11.08 -8.77
C LEU A 91 7.69 12.58 -9.01
N SER A 92 6.55 13.26 -8.98
CA SER A 92 6.44 14.69 -9.30
C SER A 92 5.33 15.36 -8.50
N GLY A 93 5.44 16.67 -8.28
CA GLY A 93 4.37 17.45 -7.63
C GLY A 93 3.02 17.37 -8.35
N ASN A 94 3.00 17.11 -9.66
CA ASN A 94 1.78 16.92 -10.43
C ASN A 94 1.10 15.58 -10.08
N SER A 95 1.85 14.47 -10.10
CA SER A 95 1.32 13.15 -9.70
C SER A 95 0.87 13.15 -8.23
N ALA A 96 1.58 13.90 -7.37
CA ALA A 96 1.25 14.07 -5.96
C ALA A 96 -0.10 14.76 -5.70
N SER A 97 -0.71 15.44 -6.68
CA SER A 97 -2.02 16.09 -6.52
C SER A 97 -3.15 15.11 -6.16
N THR A 98 -2.98 13.84 -6.52
CA THR A 98 -3.88 12.72 -6.20
C THR A 98 -3.96 12.45 -4.68
N SER A 99 -2.92 12.81 -3.92
CA SER A 99 -2.84 12.57 -2.48
C SER A 99 -2.55 13.86 -1.69
N PRO A 100 -3.40 14.23 -0.71
CA PRO A 100 -3.13 15.38 0.15
C PRO A 100 -1.82 15.23 0.94
N LEU A 101 -1.49 14.00 1.37
CA LEU A 101 -0.25 13.70 2.08
C LEU A 101 0.96 13.86 1.16
N ALA A 102 0.92 13.27 -0.04
CA ALA A 102 2.03 13.40 -0.99
C ALA A 102 2.27 14.88 -1.32
N LYS A 103 1.21 15.65 -1.58
CA LYS A 103 1.32 17.10 -1.84
C LYS A 103 2.00 17.87 -0.72
N LYS A 104 1.73 17.53 0.55
CA LYS A 104 2.41 18.13 1.71
C LYS A 104 3.89 17.73 1.77
N LEU A 105 4.19 16.45 1.56
CA LEU A 105 5.57 15.94 1.58
C LEU A 105 6.44 16.54 0.47
N PHE A 106 5.88 16.76 -0.72
CA PHE A 106 6.58 17.42 -1.83
C PHE A 106 6.84 18.93 -1.61
N GLN A 107 6.24 19.56 -0.60
CA GLN A 107 6.57 20.95 -0.23
C GLN A 107 7.86 21.03 0.59
N ILE A 108 8.34 19.91 1.11
CA ILE A 108 9.60 19.84 1.86
C ILE A 108 10.75 19.89 0.86
N GLU A 109 11.67 20.82 1.07
CA GLU A 109 12.86 20.97 0.24
C GLU A 109 13.71 19.69 0.26
N GLY A 110 14.13 19.26 -0.92
CA GLY A 110 14.94 18.05 -1.11
C GLY A 110 14.17 16.75 -1.35
N VAL A 111 12.83 16.74 -1.24
CA VAL A 111 12.03 15.55 -1.57
C VAL A 111 11.89 15.39 -3.09
N ARG A 112 12.40 14.28 -3.63
CA ARG A 112 12.31 13.94 -5.06
C ARG A 112 11.15 12.99 -5.36
N GLY A 113 10.86 12.06 -4.45
CA GLY A 113 9.85 11.03 -4.67
C GLY A 113 9.21 10.57 -3.37
N VAL A 114 7.95 10.19 -3.45
CA VAL A 114 7.17 9.65 -2.34
C VAL A 114 6.48 8.38 -2.80
N PHE A 115 6.63 7.32 -2.03
CA PHE A 115 6.02 6.03 -2.30
C PHE A 115 5.23 5.56 -1.08
N PHE A 116 3.98 5.16 -1.29
CA PHE A 116 3.12 4.59 -0.26
C PHE A 116 3.03 3.08 -0.44
N GLY A 117 3.52 2.37 0.58
CA GLY A 117 3.29 0.94 0.75
C GLY A 117 2.02 0.64 1.54
N PRO A 118 1.78 -0.64 1.88
CA PRO A 118 0.63 -1.05 2.69
C PRO A 118 0.58 -0.36 4.06
N ASP A 119 1.70 -0.32 4.77
CA ASP A 119 1.83 0.19 6.14
C ASP A 119 3.02 1.13 6.35
N PHE A 120 3.71 1.50 5.28
CA PHE A 120 4.87 2.38 5.31
C PHE A 120 4.83 3.45 4.21
N ILE A 121 5.65 4.48 4.39
CA ILE A 121 5.89 5.56 3.43
C ILE A 121 7.39 5.60 3.17
N THR A 122 7.81 5.42 1.93
CA THR A 122 9.20 5.63 1.53
C THR A 122 9.34 7.00 0.90
N ILE A 123 10.33 7.76 1.35
CA ILE A 123 10.66 9.07 0.77
C ILE A 123 12.05 8.95 0.15
N SER A 124 12.18 9.43 -1.09
CA SER A 124 13.44 9.57 -1.79
C SER A 124 13.83 11.04 -1.88
N LYS A 125 15.09 11.35 -1.58
CA LYS A 125 15.63 12.71 -1.58
C LYS A 125 16.64 12.96 -2.69
N ASP A 126 17.03 14.22 -2.86
CA ASP A 126 18.23 14.59 -3.62
C ASP A 126 19.53 14.29 -2.85
N GLN A 127 20.67 14.43 -3.53
CA GLN A 127 21.99 14.16 -2.92
C GLN A 127 22.48 15.34 -2.06
N ASP A 128 21.95 16.54 -2.29
CA ASP A 128 22.43 17.77 -1.67
C ASP A 128 21.89 17.98 -0.25
N THR A 129 20.69 17.48 0.03
CA THR A 129 20.00 17.69 1.31
C THR A 129 20.24 16.53 2.29
N PRO A 130 20.67 16.80 3.54
CA PRO A 130 20.85 15.76 4.55
C PRO A 130 19.55 15.42 5.29
N TRP A 131 19.35 14.13 5.60
CA TRP A 131 18.17 13.61 6.29
C TRP A 131 17.88 14.27 7.65
N GLN A 132 18.91 14.76 8.36
CA GLN A 132 18.73 15.39 9.68
C GLN A 132 17.85 16.64 9.62
N LEU A 133 17.87 17.38 8.51
CA LEU A 133 17.07 18.60 8.33
C LEU A 133 15.65 18.28 7.87
N MET A 134 15.48 17.22 7.08
CA MET A 134 14.17 16.85 6.51
C MET A 134 13.28 16.08 7.50
N LYS A 135 13.88 15.27 8.38
CA LYS A 135 13.15 14.39 9.31
C LYS A 135 12.11 15.12 10.17
N PRO A 136 12.42 16.26 10.83
CA PRO A 136 11.43 16.99 11.63
C PRO A 136 10.18 17.37 10.84
N ASP A 137 10.36 17.91 9.63
CA ASP A 137 9.25 18.34 8.77
C ASP A 137 8.45 17.15 8.23
N ILE A 138 9.13 16.07 7.86
CA ILE A 138 8.46 14.82 7.44
C ILE A 138 7.58 14.28 8.56
N TYR A 139 8.11 14.18 9.78
CA TYR A 139 7.33 13.69 10.92
C TYR A 139 6.13 14.59 11.22
N ALA A 140 6.31 15.91 11.20
CA ALA A 140 5.24 16.86 11.43
C ALA A 140 4.10 16.69 10.41
N ASN A 141 4.44 16.58 9.11
CA ASN A 141 3.46 16.42 8.04
C ASN A 141 2.71 15.09 8.12
N ILE A 142 3.40 13.99 8.42
CA ILE A 142 2.77 12.67 8.57
C ILE A 142 1.83 12.69 9.79
N MET A 143 2.29 13.18 10.95
CA MET A 143 1.47 13.24 12.16
C MET A 143 0.23 14.11 11.98
N ASP A 144 0.38 15.31 11.42
CA ASP A 144 -0.73 16.23 11.14
C ASP A 144 -1.75 15.59 10.20
N PHE A 145 -1.27 14.96 9.12
CA PHE A 145 -2.14 14.30 8.14
C PHE A 145 -2.99 13.19 8.79
N PHE A 146 -2.36 12.25 9.53
CA PHE A 146 -3.11 11.17 10.15
C PHE A 146 -4.02 11.63 11.29
N THR A 147 -3.67 12.73 11.97
CA THR A 147 -4.54 13.36 12.97
C THR A 147 -5.75 14.04 12.33
N SER A 148 -5.57 14.63 11.15
CA SER A 148 -6.64 15.30 10.40
C SER A 148 -7.71 14.35 9.85
N GLY A 149 -7.40 13.06 9.70
CA GLY A 149 -8.32 12.04 9.19
C GLY A 149 -8.66 12.19 7.70
N GLN A 150 -7.86 12.93 6.94
CA GLN A 150 -8.03 13.10 5.50
C GLN A 150 -7.81 11.77 4.73
N PRO A 151 -8.44 11.60 3.56
CA PRO A 151 -8.16 10.45 2.70
C PRO A 151 -6.70 10.47 2.20
N ILE A 152 -6.05 9.31 2.19
CA ILE A 152 -4.65 9.17 1.74
C ILE A 152 -4.54 9.35 0.23
N VAL A 153 -5.47 8.77 -0.53
CA VAL A 153 -5.57 8.96 -1.97
C VAL A 153 -7.00 9.42 -2.28
N THR A 154 -7.12 10.45 -3.10
CA THR A 154 -8.40 11.06 -3.50
C THR A 154 -9.05 10.32 -4.67
N GLU A 155 -8.23 9.68 -5.52
CA GLU A 155 -8.67 8.88 -6.65
C GLU A 155 -8.27 7.42 -6.46
N ALA A 156 -9.18 6.49 -6.80
CA ALA A 156 -8.90 5.06 -6.73
C ALA A 156 -7.80 4.72 -7.73
N GLN A 157 -6.66 4.22 -7.24
CA GLN A 157 -5.64 3.61 -8.10
C GLN A 157 -6.26 2.39 -8.82
N PRO A 158 -5.77 2.04 -10.03
CA PRO A 158 -6.20 0.84 -10.72
C PRO A 158 -6.01 -0.40 -9.82
N PRO A 159 -6.80 -1.48 -10.06
CA PRO A 159 -6.64 -2.74 -9.31
C PRO A 159 -5.20 -3.24 -9.40
N SER A 160 -4.76 -3.97 -8.36
CA SER A 160 -3.40 -4.51 -8.26
C SER A 160 -2.95 -5.14 -9.57
N ASP A 161 -1.79 -4.73 -10.09
CA ASP A 161 -1.26 -5.19 -11.39
C ASP A 161 -1.04 -6.72 -11.45
N THR A 162 -1.07 -7.38 -10.29
CA THR A 162 -0.95 -8.83 -10.17
C THR A 162 -2.23 -9.55 -9.84
N GLU A 163 -3.37 -8.87 -9.95
CA GLU A 163 -4.66 -9.56 -9.98
C GLU A 163 -4.61 -10.63 -11.07
N ILE A 164 -4.80 -11.89 -10.64
CA ILE A 164 -4.82 -13.04 -11.52
C ILE A 164 -6.17 -13.04 -12.23
N LYS A 165 -6.15 -12.92 -13.56
CA LYS A 165 -7.37 -13.02 -14.38
C LYS A 165 -7.53 -14.47 -14.82
N ASP A 166 -8.77 -14.94 -14.87
CA ASP A 166 -9.07 -16.33 -15.28
C ASP A 166 -8.61 -16.63 -16.72
N ASP A 167 -8.46 -15.60 -17.56
CA ASP A 167 -7.98 -15.71 -18.95
C ASP A 167 -6.44 -15.69 -19.08
N ASP A 168 -5.69 -15.47 -17.99
CA ASP A 168 -4.23 -15.42 -18.03
C ASP A 168 -3.65 -16.82 -18.30
N PRO A 169 -2.60 -16.94 -19.15
CA PRO A 169 -1.88 -18.21 -19.32
C PRO A 169 -1.39 -18.75 -17.97
N GLU A 170 -1.38 -20.08 -17.77
CA GLU A 170 -0.94 -20.72 -16.51
C GLU A 170 0.43 -20.22 -16.05
N VAL A 171 1.35 -19.98 -16.99
CA VAL A 171 2.68 -19.40 -16.72
C VAL A 171 2.58 -18.00 -16.11
N VAL A 172 1.70 -17.14 -16.62
CA VAL A 172 1.48 -15.78 -16.09
C VAL A 172 0.87 -15.83 -14.69
N GLN A 173 -0.04 -16.76 -14.45
CA GLN A 173 -0.63 -16.95 -13.11
C GLN A 173 0.44 -17.37 -12.09
N MET A 174 1.30 -18.31 -12.47
CA MET A 174 2.44 -18.74 -11.62
C MET A 174 3.42 -17.59 -11.36
N ILE A 175 3.74 -16.78 -12.38
CA ILE A 175 4.60 -15.59 -12.21
C ILE A 175 3.95 -14.64 -11.20
N LYS A 176 2.69 -14.26 -11.38
CA LYS A 176 1.98 -13.34 -10.47
C LYS A 176 1.93 -13.88 -9.03
N GLU A 177 1.62 -15.17 -8.85
CA GLU A 177 1.61 -15.81 -7.54
C GLU A 177 2.99 -15.77 -6.86
N LEU A 178 4.07 -16.10 -7.58
CA LEU A 178 5.41 -16.05 -7.01
C LEU A 178 5.84 -14.62 -6.67
N LEU A 179 5.48 -13.65 -7.51
CA LEU A 179 5.74 -12.23 -7.26
C LEU A 179 5.03 -11.76 -6.00
N ASP A 180 3.74 -12.06 -5.83
CA ASP A 180 2.95 -11.70 -4.63
C ASP A 180 3.43 -12.40 -3.35
N THR A 181 3.74 -13.70 -3.42
CA THR A 181 3.95 -14.50 -2.21
C THR A 181 5.37 -14.44 -1.66
N ARG A 182 6.38 -14.20 -2.51
CA ARG A 182 7.80 -14.27 -2.10
C ARG A 182 8.60 -13.02 -2.40
N ILE A 183 8.44 -12.47 -3.60
CA ILE A 183 9.30 -11.37 -4.06
C ILE A 183 8.84 -10.04 -3.46
N ARG A 184 7.55 -9.73 -3.53
CA ARG A 184 7.00 -8.48 -2.99
C ARG A 184 7.26 -8.27 -1.51
N PRO A 185 7.06 -9.25 -0.61
CA PRO A 185 7.35 -9.08 0.81
C PRO A 185 8.79 -8.64 1.05
N ALA A 186 9.77 -9.27 0.38
CA ALA A 186 11.17 -8.90 0.51
C ALA A 186 11.47 -7.48 -0.01
N ILE A 187 10.85 -7.09 -1.11
CA ILE A 187 11.06 -5.76 -1.71
C ILE A 187 10.38 -4.65 -0.88
N GLN A 188 9.21 -4.94 -0.31
CA GLN A 188 8.49 -4.03 0.56
C GLN A 188 9.19 -3.84 1.90
N ASP A 189 9.87 -4.88 2.40
CA ASP A 189 10.75 -4.75 3.56
C ASP A 189 11.86 -3.70 3.28
N ASP A 190 12.46 -3.73 2.08
CA ASP A 190 13.42 -2.75 1.59
C ASP A 190 12.82 -1.37 1.23
N GLY A 191 11.50 -1.20 1.35
CA GLY A 191 10.80 0.06 1.10
C GLY A 191 10.51 0.35 -0.38
N GLY A 192 10.52 -0.67 -1.24
CA GLY A 192 10.12 -0.59 -2.64
C GLY A 192 8.88 -1.41 -2.95
N ASP A 193 8.57 -1.52 -4.23
CA ASP A 193 7.59 -2.47 -4.76
C ASP A 193 7.86 -2.76 -6.23
N ILE A 194 7.13 -3.72 -6.81
CA ILE A 194 7.21 -4.07 -8.22
C ILE A 194 5.84 -4.11 -8.86
N GLU A 195 5.78 -3.68 -10.11
CA GLU A 195 4.60 -3.74 -10.96
C GLU A 195 4.87 -4.66 -12.14
N TYR A 196 3.97 -5.64 -12.34
CA TYR A 196 4.06 -6.56 -13.46
C TYR A 196 3.49 -5.90 -14.73
N ARG A 197 4.29 -5.83 -15.80
CA ARG A 197 3.90 -5.20 -17.07
C ARG A 197 3.64 -6.18 -18.20
N GLY A 198 4.08 -7.42 -18.06
CA GLY A 198 3.77 -8.47 -19.02
C GLY A 198 4.83 -9.57 -19.09
N PHE A 199 4.55 -10.57 -19.90
CA PHE A 199 5.43 -11.69 -20.18
C PHE A 199 5.34 -12.03 -21.66
N ASP A 200 6.48 -12.06 -22.34
CA ASP A 200 6.56 -12.37 -23.77
C ASP A 200 7.87 -13.12 -24.08
N ASN A 201 7.80 -14.21 -24.85
CA ASN A 201 8.96 -14.97 -25.31
C ASN A 201 10.00 -15.33 -24.21
N GLY A 202 9.52 -15.67 -23.01
CA GLY A 202 10.39 -16.00 -21.88
C GLY A 202 10.97 -14.79 -21.13
N ILE A 203 10.58 -13.57 -21.50
CA ILE A 203 11.01 -12.31 -20.87
C ILE A 203 9.87 -11.76 -20.01
N VAL A 204 10.12 -11.62 -18.71
CA VAL A 204 9.20 -10.99 -17.76
C VAL A 204 9.51 -9.49 -17.69
N LYS A 205 8.52 -8.65 -17.96
CA LYS A 205 8.64 -7.19 -17.89
C LYS A 205 8.11 -6.69 -16.56
N LEU A 206 8.97 -6.06 -15.78
CA LEU A 206 8.64 -5.50 -14.46
C LEU A 206 8.98 -4.01 -14.41
N LYS A 207 8.17 -3.22 -13.72
CA LYS A 207 8.49 -1.86 -13.32
C LYS A 207 8.87 -1.86 -11.85
N LEU A 208 10.04 -1.32 -11.51
CA LEU A 208 10.47 -1.14 -10.12
C LEU A 208 9.92 0.18 -9.56
N LYS A 209 9.41 0.17 -8.32
CA LYS A 209 8.85 1.33 -7.62
C LYS A 209 9.56 1.59 -6.29
N GLY A 210 9.48 2.82 -5.80
CA GLY A 210 9.96 3.22 -4.47
C GLY A 210 11.49 3.20 -4.35
N ALA A 211 12.03 2.69 -3.23
CA ALA A 211 13.47 2.73 -2.93
C ALA A 211 14.33 2.04 -4.00
N CYS A 212 13.79 1.03 -4.68
CA CYS A 212 14.48 0.22 -5.67
C CYS A 212 14.67 0.91 -7.03
N ARG A 213 14.04 2.08 -7.24
CA ARG A 213 14.07 2.81 -8.52
C ARG A 213 15.38 3.56 -8.75
N SER A 214 15.90 4.23 -7.73
CA SER A 214 16.84 5.36 -7.90
C SER A 214 18.32 5.02 -7.74
N CYS A 215 18.67 3.74 -7.59
CA CYS A 215 20.06 3.32 -7.35
C CYS A 215 20.51 2.28 -8.37
N ASP A 216 21.36 2.67 -9.31
CA ASP A 216 21.83 1.81 -10.41
C ASP A 216 22.47 0.50 -9.93
N SER A 217 23.24 0.55 -8.83
CA SER A 217 23.83 -0.65 -8.24
C SER A 217 22.78 -1.59 -7.65
N SER A 218 21.72 -1.05 -7.06
CA SER A 218 20.64 -1.83 -6.46
C SER A 218 19.68 -2.40 -7.50
N VAL A 219 19.46 -1.68 -8.60
CA VAL A 219 18.61 -2.13 -9.72
C VAL A 219 19.14 -3.43 -10.32
N VAL A 220 20.43 -3.49 -10.65
CA VAL A 220 21.04 -4.68 -11.26
C VAL A 220 21.00 -5.87 -10.31
N THR A 221 21.36 -5.68 -9.05
CA THR A 221 21.37 -6.77 -8.06
C THR A 221 19.96 -7.29 -7.79
N LEU A 222 18.97 -6.40 -7.63
CA LEU A 222 17.59 -6.80 -7.38
C LEU A 222 17.00 -7.53 -8.59
N ARG A 223 17.20 -7.00 -9.79
CA ARG A 223 16.75 -7.64 -11.04
C ARG A 223 17.31 -9.04 -11.17
N ASN A 224 18.62 -9.21 -10.97
CA ASN A 224 19.26 -10.52 -11.04
C ASN A 224 18.73 -11.49 -9.95
N GLY A 225 18.41 -10.97 -8.75
CA GLY A 225 17.78 -11.74 -7.69
C GLY A 225 16.39 -12.26 -8.09
N ILE A 226 15.56 -11.38 -8.64
CA ILE A 226 14.22 -11.72 -9.15
C ILE A 226 14.30 -12.72 -10.29
N GLU A 227 15.22 -12.49 -11.24
CA GLU A 227 15.45 -13.36 -12.40
C GLU A 227 15.84 -14.78 -11.97
N ASN A 228 16.82 -14.91 -11.08
CA ASN A 228 17.26 -16.21 -10.56
C ASN A 228 16.13 -16.95 -9.84
N MET A 229 15.30 -16.24 -9.08
CA MET A 229 14.14 -16.84 -8.42
C MET A 229 13.11 -17.32 -9.43
N LEU A 230 12.74 -16.49 -10.41
CA LEU A 230 11.74 -16.85 -11.43
C LEU A 230 12.20 -18.04 -12.27
N MET A 231 13.45 -18.04 -12.75
CA MET A 231 14.04 -19.16 -13.50
C MET A 231 14.04 -20.48 -12.72
N HIS A 232 14.20 -20.42 -11.40
CA HIS A 232 14.22 -21.62 -10.56
C HIS A 232 12.85 -22.29 -10.45
N TYR A 233 11.78 -21.49 -10.35
CA TYR A 233 10.41 -22.01 -10.20
C TYR A 233 9.68 -22.18 -11.53
N ILE A 234 10.05 -21.43 -12.56
CA ILE A 234 9.36 -21.36 -13.86
C ILE A 234 10.41 -21.49 -14.99
N PRO A 235 10.63 -22.69 -15.53
CA PRO A 235 11.67 -22.93 -16.54
C PRO A 235 11.42 -22.21 -17.88
N GLU A 236 10.21 -21.72 -18.12
CA GLU A 236 9.84 -20.90 -19.28
C GLU A 236 10.41 -19.48 -19.20
N VAL A 237 10.77 -19.00 -18.00
CA VAL A 237 11.38 -17.67 -17.82
C VAL A 237 12.88 -17.76 -18.11
N THR A 238 13.33 -16.93 -19.05
CA THR A 238 14.73 -16.83 -19.50
C THR A 238 15.38 -15.51 -19.12
N CYS A 239 14.61 -14.44 -18.87
CA CYS A 239 15.17 -13.14 -18.49
C CYS A 239 14.10 -12.26 -17.81
N VAL A 240 14.55 -11.27 -17.03
CA VAL A 240 13.71 -10.20 -16.50
C VAL A 240 14.20 -8.86 -17.03
N GLU A 241 13.29 -8.08 -17.60
CA GLU A 241 13.55 -6.75 -18.14
C GLU A 241 12.83 -5.69 -17.31
N GLN A 242 13.56 -4.62 -16.96
CA GLN A 242 12.94 -3.46 -16.34
C GLN A 242 12.34 -2.56 -17.42
N VAL A 243 11.06 -2.24 -17.29
CA VAL A 243 10.39 -1.25 -18.14
C VAL A 243 10.12 0.03 -17.36
N LEU A 244 10.31 1.16 -18.03
CA LEU A 244 9.97 2.49 -17.53
C LEU A 244 8.69 2.97 -18.21
N ASP A 245 8.00 3.93 -17.60
CA ASP A 245 6.84 4.54 -18.24
C ASP A 245 7.27 5.40 -19.44
N GLU A 246 6.33 5.65 -20.37
CA GLU A 246 6.59 6.46 -21.56
C GLU A 246 7.07 7.87 -21.19
N GLU A 247 6.45 8.49 -20.18
CA GLU A 247 6.83 9.81 -19.66
C GLU A 247 8.28 9.84 -19.16
N GLU A 248 8.69 8.79 -18.44
CA GLU A 248 10.04 8.67 -17.89
C GLU A 248 11.07 8.42 -18.99
N THR A 249 10.71 7.60 -19.97
CA THR A 249 11.56 7.33 -21.14
C THR A 249 11.80 8.62 -21.93
N ILE A 250 10.76 9.44 -22.10
CA ILE A 250 10.88 10.76 -22.76
C ILE A 250 11.78 11.67 -21.94
N ALA A 251 11.57 11.77 -20.62
CA ALA A 251 12.40 12.60 -19.75
C ALA A 251 13.89 12.20 -19.81
N GLN A 252 14.19 10.90 -19.85
CA GLN A 252 15.55 10.39 -19.96
C GLN A 252 16.19 10.77 -21.31
N LEU A 253 15.46 10.59 -22.41
CA LEU A 253 15.92 10.94 -23.76
C LEU A 253 16.12 12.45 -23.92
N GLU A 254 15.24 13.26 -23.34
CA GLU A 254 15.38 14.72 -23.33
C GLU A 254 16.62 15.16 -22.55
N PHE A 255 16.87 14.53 -21.40
CA PHE A 255 18.07 14.77 -20.60
C PHE A 255 19.35 14.43 -21.36
N GLU A 256 19.42 13.25 -21.99
CA GLU A 256 20.57 12.85 -22.82
C GLU A 256 20.80 13.81 -23.99
N LYS A 257 19.71 14.23 -24.65
CA LYS A 257 19.76 15.22 -25.74
C LYS A 257 20.29 16.57 -25.25
N LEU A 258 19.92 16.97 -24.04
CA LEU A 258 20.40 18.21 -23.42
C LEU A 258 21.89 18.11 -23.06
N GLU A 259 22.33 17.00 -22.47
CA GLU A 259 23.75 16.76 -22.19
C GLU A 259 24.59 16.81 -23.46
N LYS A 260 24.10 16.19 -24.54
CA LYS A 260 24.81 16.19 -25.81
C LYS A 260 24.97 17.61 -26.36
N LYS A 261 23.92 18.44 -26.26
CA LYS A 261 23.98 19.86 -26.65
C LYS A 261 24.91 20.70 -25.77
N LEU A 262 25.06 20.35 -24.49
CA LEU A 262 26.00 21.02 -23.57
C LEU A 262 27.46 20.64 -23.84
N ARG A 263 27.69 19.50 -24.49
CA ARG A 263 29.02 19.02 -24.90
C ARG A 263 29.45 19.51 -26.29
N GLU A 264 28.52 20.04 -27.09
CA GLU A 264 28.73 20.66 -28.41
C GLU A 264 28.95 22.17 -28.29
#